data_AF-A0A7C8GTI3-F1
#
_entry.id   AF-A0A7C8GTI3-F1
#
_cell.length_a   1.000
_cell.length_b   1.000
_cell.length_c   1.000
_cell.angle_alpha   90.00
_cell.angle_beta   90.00
_cell.angle_gamma   90.00
#
_symmetry.space_group_name_H-M   'P 1'
#
loop_
_entity.id
_entity.type
_entity.pdbx_description
1 polymer ?
#
loop_
_entity_poly.entity_id
_entity_poly.type
_entity_poly.pdbx_seq_one_letter_code
_entity_poly.pdbx_strand_id
1 'polypeptide(L)'
;MGWERESLAQLDTLYNGLFDWLGDQYDSVTGGFYYARSSVKDDHFSPDIESTAQALNILIRHQLAEKMPDSVKQQMIDFFQAKQDKETGYFYDEHPSMKEDEVMVHRALAYSINSLKRLGAKHLYRLPVSLNVAPAYTESLEAYRKKWESIDLRNSWRGCDLLASSTVYIGQLPVERQASYIKAFEQYLAEIQDKETGLWGEGSLYVRISGTFKLHTFYRRFQIPMPNQDKIYQSILTCLRNEEAVDMCYIRNPIDLLSFLALAIPEHERKEITEITIRNIAKLKREDGGFSRELDHSPKAPNVAQVKGDEYYPNMPKPVPIGLGLYEGDMNATTQATLIRIQLYRLLECEPDSLIDPEHFWRKWRLELEQKEV
;
A
#
# COMPACT_ATOMS: atom_id res chain seq x y z
N MET A 1 -9.44 32.88 7.78
CA MET A 1 -9.72 31.42 7.66
C MET A 1 -9.05 30.73 8.84
N GLY A 2 -9.62 29.66 9.38
CA GLY A 2 -8.97 28.86 10.44
C GLY A 2 -7.72 28.16 9.90
N TRP A 3 -6.82 27.73 10.80
CA TRP A 3 -5.55 27.10 10.42
C TRP A 3 -5.77 25.78 9.67
N GLU A 4 -6.88 25.08 9.91
CA GLU A 4 -7.24 23.82 9.24
C GLU A 4 -7.44 24.06 7.74
N ARG A 5 -8.23 25.08 7.38
CA ARG A 5 -8.52 25.39 5.97
C ARG A 5 -7.29 25.84 5.21
N GLU A 6 -6.42 26.62 5.86
CA GLU A 6 -5.15 27.05 5.25
C GLU A 6 -4.22 25.86 5.01
N SER A 7 -4.10 24.96 5.98
CA SER A 7 -3.29 23.75 5.88
C SER A 7 -3.81 22.80 4.78
N LEU A 8 -5.13 22.56 4.74
CA LEU A 8 -5.74 21.69 3.74
C LEU A 8 -5.66 22.30 2.33
N ALA A 9 -5.79 23.62 2.18
CA ALA A 9 -5.57 24.28 0.91
C ALA A 9 -4.11 24.13 0.46
N GLN A 10 -3.13 24.28 1.36
CA GLN A 10 -1.72 24.02 1.04
C GLN A 10 -1.50 22.57 0.61
N LEU A 11 -2.06 21.61 1.34
CA LEU A 11 -1.98 20.20 1.01
C LEU A 11 -2.51 19.92 -0.41
N ASP A 12 -3.67 20.49 -0.76
CA ASP A 12 -4.31 20.27 -2.06
C ASP A 12 -3.48 20.80 -3.23
N THR A 13 -2.74 21.90 -3.05
CA THR A 13 -1.83 22.40 -4.09
C THR A 13 -0.71 21.42 -4.45
N LEU A 14 -0.36 20.50 -3.55
CA LEU A 14 0.63 19.46 -3.83
C LEU A 14 0.15 18.44 -4.86
N TYR A 15 -1.15 18.37 -5.16
CA TYR A 15 -1.72 17.40 -6.09
C TYR A 15 -1.81 17.93 -7.52
N ASN A 16 -1.34 19.15 -7.78
CA ASN A 16 -1.25 19.71 -9.12
C ASN A 16 -0.40 18.79 -10.03
N GLY A 17 -0.97 18.44 -11.19
CA GLY A 17 -0.35 17.55 -12.19
C GLY A 17 -0.50 16.05 -11.91
N LEU A 18 -1.10 15.63 -10.79
CA LEU A 18 -1.22 14.21 -10.44
C LEU A 18 -2.00 13.40 -11.48
N PHE A 19 -3.12 13.92 -11.98
CA PHE A 19 -3.98 13.17 -12.90
C PHE A 19 -3.38 13.06 -14.31
N ASP A 20 -2.60 14.05 -14.72
CA ASP A 20 -1.84 14.01 -15.97
C ASP A 20 -0.73 12.96 -15.85
N TRP A 21 0.00 12.98 -14.74
CA TRP A 21 1.00 11.96 -14.43
C TRP A 21 0.40 10.54 -14.37
N LEU A 22 -0.79 10.38 -13.79
CA LEU A 22 -1.48 9.08 -13.70
C LEU A 22 -1.86 8.57 -15.10
N GLY A 23 -2.38 9.44 -15.97
CA GLY A 23 -2.71 9.11 -17.35
C GLY A 23 -1.47 8.69 -18.16
N ASP A 24 -0.33 9.34 -17.93
CA ASP A 24 0.95 8.99 -18.56
C ASP A 24 1.45 7.58 -18.19
N GLN A 25 1.05 7.04 -17.03
CA GLN A 25 1.45 5.69 -16.60
C GLN A 25 0.61 4.56 -17.21
N TYR A 26 -0.48 4.89 -17.89
CA TYR A 26 -1.39 3.87 -18.40
C TYR A 26 -0.97 3.33 -19.75
N ASP A 27 -1.02 2.00 -19.85
CA ASP A 27 -0.80 1.28 -21.08
C ASP A 27 -2.14 0.82 -21.68
N SER A 28 -2.55 1.42 -22.79
CA SER A 28 -3.81 1.06 -23.46
C SER A 28 -3.76 -0.30 -24.15
N VAL A 29 -2.57 -0.86 -24.38
CA VAL A 29 -2.42 -2.18 -25.00
C VAL A 29 -2.80 -3.27 -24.02
N THR A 30 -2.26 -3.23 -22.79
CA THR A 30 -2.52 -4.26 -21.78
C THR A 30 -3.65 -3.90 -20.81
N GLY A 31 -3.97 -2.61 -20.65
CA GLY A 31 -4.89 -2.11 -19.62
C GLY A 31 -4.25 -1.95 -18.24
N GLY A 32 -2.94 -2.14 -18.11
CA GLY A 32 -2.19 -1.97 -16.87
C GLY A 32 -1.63 -0.57 -16.68
N PHE A 33 -1.03 -0.33 -15.51
CA PHE A 33 -0.25 0.88 -15.22
C PHE A 33 1.20 0.55 -14.90
N TYR A 34 2.10 1.40 -15.38
CA TYR A 34 3.52 1.40 -15.05
C TYR A 34 3.78 1.99 -13.66
N TYR A 35 4.90 1.58 -13.08
CA TYR A 35 5.35 2.05 -11.77
C TYR A 35 5.80 3.51 -11.76
N ALA A 36 6.60 3.94 -12.74
CA ALA A 36 7.16 5.28 -12.84
C ALA A 36 7.35 5.70 -14.31
N ARG A 37 7.59 6.99 -14.58
CA ARG A 37 7.77 7.51 -15.95
C ARG A 37 8.91 6.85 -16.71
N SER A 38 10.00 6.50 -16.02
CA SER A 38 11.10 5.75 -16.60
C SER A 38 10.69 4.36 -17.07
N SER A 39 9.78 3.71 -16.33
CA SER A 39 9.25 2.39 -16.68
C SER A 39 8.43 2.41 -17.97
N VAL A 40 7.76 3.51 -18.28
CA VAL A 40 6.98 3.67 -19.53
C VAL A 40 7.90 3.74 -20.76
N LYS A 41 9.13 4.23 -20.61
CA LYS A 41 10.05 4.55 -21.71
C LYS A 41 11.08 3.46 -21.99
N ASP A 42 11.06 2.39 -21.22
CA ASP A 42 12.07 1.34 -21.25
C ASP A 42 11.40 -0.01 -21.42
N ASP A 43 11.66 -0.65 -22.57
CA ASP A 43 11.05 -1.91 -23.00
C ASP A 43 11.37 -3.10 -22.07
N HIS A 44 12.29 -2.94 -21.11
CA HIS A 44 12.54 -3.97 -20.09
C HIS A 44 11.44 -4.03 -19.02
N PHE A 45 10.62 -2.98 -18.89
CA PHE A 45 9.54 -2.94 -17.93
C PHE A 45 8.19 -3.10 -18.61
N SER A 46 7.25 -3.69 -17.87
CA SER A 46 5.86 -3.85 -18.27
C SER A 46 4.96 -3.34 -17.15
N PRO A 47 3.69 -3.01 -17.43
CA PRO A 47 2.72 -2.77 -16.37
C PRO A 47 2.60 -3.96 -15.42
N ASP A 48 2.52 -3.65 -14.12
CA ASP A 48 2.54 -4.65 -13.05
C ASP A 48 1.26 -4.63 -12.20
N ILE A 49 1.03 -5.71 -11.45
CA ILE A 49 -0.19 -5.90 -10.65
C ILE A 49 -0.33 -4.84 -9.56
N GLU A 50 0.77 -4.53 -8.85
CA GLU A 50 0.74 -3.60 -7.72
C GLU A 50 0.46 -2.18 -8.22
N SER A 51 1.17 -1.73 -9.24
CA SER A 51 0.97 -0.40 -9.83
C SER A 51 -0.44 -0.24 -10.40
N THR A 52 -0.96 -1.24 -11.10
CA THR A 52 -2.32 -1.21 -11.66
C THR A 52 -3.39 -1.16 -10.57
N ALA A 53 -3.24 -1.95 -9.50
CA ALA A 53 -4.19 -1.92 -8.38
C ALA A 53 -4.12 -0.61 -7.59
N GLN A 54 -2.93 -0.01 -7.50
CA GLN A 54 -2.68 1.27 -6.88
C GLN A 54 -3.27 2.44 -7.70
N ALA A 55 -3.13 2.42 -9.02
CA ALA A 55 -3.83 3.35 -9.91
C ALA A 55 -5.35 3.27 -9.74
N LEU A 56 -5.92 2.05 -9.70
CA LEU A 56 -7.34 1.85 -9.42
C LEU A 56 -7.75 2.44 -8.06
N ASN A 57 -6.89 2.34 -7.04
CA ASN A 57 -7.13 2.98 -5.75
C ASN A 57 -7.22 4.51 -5.86
N ILE A 58 -6.31 5.14 -6.62
CA ILE A 58 -6.35 6.58 -6.88
C ILE A 58 -7.68 6.94 -7.56
N LEU A 59 -8.04 6.24 -8.65
CA LEU A 59 -9.29 6.50 -9.39
C LEU A 59 -10.52 6.41 -8.49
N ILE A 60 -10.59 5.42 -7.60
CA ILE A 60 -11.75 5.25 -6.71
C ILE A 60 -11.77 6.32 -5.61
N ARG A 61 -10.62 6.64 -5.02
CA ARG A 61 -10.52 7.66 -3.96
C ARG A 61 -10.92 9.06 -4.45
N HIS A 62 -10.74 9.33 -5.74
CA HIS A 62 -11.13 10.58 -6.37
C HIS A 62 -12.46 10.48 -7.14
N GLN A 63 -13.26 9.43 -6.89
CA GLN A 63 -14.61 9.24 -7.49
C GLN A 63 -14.59 9.19 -9.04
N LEU A 64 -13.45 8.83 -9.63
CA LEU A 64 -13.27 8.74 -11.07
C LEU A 64 -13.76 7.39 -11.62
N ALA A 65 -13.70 6.34 -10.82
CA ALA A 65 -14.04 4.98 -11.27
C ALA A 65 -15.52 4.81 -11.69
N GLU A 66 -16.45 5.60 -11.14
CA GLU A 66 -17.88 5.52 -11.50
C GLU A 66 -18.17 6.02 -12.92
N LYS A 67 -17.30 6.89 -13.44
CA LYS A 67 -17.37 7.45 -14.80
C LYS A 67 -16.35 6.83 -15.75
N MET A 68 -15.65 5.77 -15.30
CA MET A 68 -14.68 5.04 -16.12
C MET A 68 -15.36 4.48 -17.37
N PRO A 69 -14.80 4.73 -18.59
CA PRO A 69 -15.30 4.12 -19.81
C PRO A 69 -15.28 2.59 -19.70
N ASP A 70 -16.33 1.93 -20.22
CA ASP A 70 -16.45 0.47 -20.17
C ASP A 70 -15.28 -0.25 -20.85
N SER A 71 -14.70 0.34 -21.91
CA SER A 71 -13.52 -0.21 -22.58
C SER A 71 -12.30 -0.25 -21.65
N VAL A 72 -12.00 0.85 -20.96
CA VAL A 72 -10.89 0.93 -19.99
C VAL A 72 -11.13 -0.03 -18.83
N LYS A 73 -12.37 -0.07 -18.34
CA LYS A 73 -12.77 -1.00 -17.27
C LYS A 73 -12.54 -2.45 -17.67
N GLN A 74 -12.93 -2.83 -18.89
CA GLN A 74 -12.74 -4.18 -19.42
C GLN A 74 -11.26 -4.50 -19.60
N GLN A 75 -10.45 -3.57 -20.13
CA GLN A 75 -9.01 -3.76 -20.27
C GLN A 75 -8.32 -3.99 -18.90
N MET A 76 -8.70 -3.25 -17.85
CA MET A 76 -8.17 -3.51 -16.50
C MET A 76 -8.60 -4.88 -15.95
N ILE A 77 -9.83 -5.33 -16.25
CA ILE A 77 -10.30 -6.67 -15.87
C ILE A 77 -9.45 -7.73 -16.56
N ASP A 78 -9.26 -7.59 -17.87
CA ASP A 78 -8.49 -8.52 -18.70
C ASP A 78 -7.03 -8.57 -18.23
N PHE A 79 -6.43 -7.41 -17.89
CA PHE A 79 -5.10 -7.32 -17.31
C PHE A 79 -4.95 -8.22 -16.07
N PHE A 80 -5.79 -8.04 -15.03
CA PHE A 80 -5.68 -8.83 -13.80
C PHE A 80 -5.97 -10.31 -14.06
N GLN A 81 -6.93 -10.63 -14.93
CA GLN A 81 -7.26 -12.01 -15.27
C GLN A 81 -6.12 -12.72 -16.02
N ALA A 82 -5.44 -12.03 -16.93
CA ALA A 82 -4.30 -12.55 -17.67
C ALA A 82 -3.10 -12.88 -16.77
N LYS A 83 -2.96 -12.17 -15.65
CA LYS A 83 -1.92 -12.43 -14.64
C LYS A 83 -2.19 -13.67 -13.78
N GLN A 84 -3.38 -14.27 -13.87
CA GLN A 84 -3.73 -15.45 -13.07
C GLN A 84 -3.17 -16.73 -13.68
N ASP A 85 -2.36 -17.44 -12.92
CA ASP A 85 -1.85 -18.75 -13.28
C ASP A 85 -2.92 -19.84 -13.11
N LYS A 86 -3.12 -20.65 -14.16
CA LYS A 86 -4.18 -21.67 -14.20
C LYS A 86 -3.91 -22.85 -13.26
N GLU A 87 -2.66 -23.21 -13.05
CA GLU A 87 -2.27 -24.41 -12.31
C GLU A 87 -2.29 -24.16 -10.80
N THR A 88 -1.84 -22.99 -10.38
CA THR A 88 -1.68 -22.63 -8.98
C THR A 88 -2.78 -21.70 -8.46
N GLY A 89 -3.47 -20.98 -9.35
CA GLY A 89 -4.47 -19.99 -8.99
C GLY A 89 -3.91 -18.67 -8.44
N TYR A 90 -2.58 -18.55 -8.31
CA TYR A 90 -1.90 -17.30 -7.93
C TYR A 90 -1.87 -16.29 -9.08
N PHE A 91 -1.50 -15.06 -8.76
CA PHE A 91 -1.30 -13.99 -9.72
C PHE A 91 0.17 -13.60 -9.75
N TYR A 92 0.75 -13.50 -10.94
CA TYR A 92 2.18 -13.22 -11.12
C TYR A 92 2.41 -12.16 -12.18
N ASP A 93 3.33 -11.25 -11.89
CA ASP A 93 4.09 -10.51 -12.89
C ASP A 93 5.22 -11.38 -13.44
N GLU A 94 5.80 -10.97 -14.57
CA GLU A 94 6.69 -11.81 -15.37
C GLU A 94 8.03 -12.10 -14.69
N HIS A 95 8.47 -11.23 -13.78
CA HIS A 95 9.78 -11.34 -13.18
C HIS A 95 9.92 -12.62 -12.33
N PRO A 96 10.90 -13.51 -12.61
CA PRO A 96 10.97 -14.84 -12.01
C PRO A 96 11.13 -14.82 -10.48
N SER A 97 11.87 -13.84 -9.94
CA SER A 97 12.07 -13.71 -8.49
C SER A 97 10.79 -13.37 -7.71
N MET A 98 9.71 -12.92 -8.36
CA MET A 98 8.45 -12.63 -7.67
C MET A 98 7.91 -13.89 -6.96
N LYS A 99 8.02 -15.05 -7.61
CA LYS A 99 7.54 -16.33 -7.07
C LYS A 99 8.31 -16.80 -5.83
N GLU A 100 9.51 -16.26 -5.63
CA GLU A 100 10.38 -16.59 -4.50
C GLU A 100 10.07 -15.74 -3.26
N ASP A 101 9.33 -14.62 -3.40
CA ASP A 101 8.93 -13.77 -2.28
C ASP A 101 7.46 -13.99 -1.91
N GLU A 102 7.24 -14.69 -0.80
CA GLU A 102 5.92 -14.94 -0.21
C GLU A 102 5.07 -13.67 -0.07
N VAL A 103 5.67 -12.54 0.36
CA VAL A 103 4.95 -11.27 0.52
C VAL A 103 4.48 -10.73 -0.82
N MET A 104 5.31 -10.79 -1.86
CA MET A 104 4.92 -10.35 -3.20
C MET A 104 3.78 -11.21 -3.75
N VAL A 105 3.90 -12.53 -3.63
CA VAL A 105 2.86 -13.47 -4.09
C VAL A 105 1.52 -13.21 -3.39
N HIS A 106 1.53 -13.03 -2.07
CA HIS A 106 0.31 -12.77 -1.29
C HIS A 106 -0.29 -11.40 -1.60
N ARG A 107 0.56 -10.38 -1.76
CA ARG A 107 0.13 -9.03 -2.10
C ARG A 107 -0.49 -8.98 -3.50
N ALA A 108 0.12 -9.64 -4.48
CA ALA A 108 -0.43 -9.74 -5.83
C ALA A 108 -1.77 -10.47 -5.84
N LEU A 109 -1.89 -11.60 -5.12
CA LEU A 109 -3.15 -12.30 -4.94
C LEU A 109 -4.24 -11.38 -4.36
N ALA A 110 -3.93 -10.65 -3.29
CA ALA A 110 -4.86 -9.74 -2.65
C ALA A 110 -5.25 -8.55 -3.55
N TYR A 111 -4.28 -7.95 -4.24
CA TYR A 111 -4.54 -6.83 -5.16
C TYR A 111 -5.43 -7.26 -6.31
N SER A 112 -5.11 -8.35 -7.00
CA SER A 112 -5.88 -8.82 -8.16
C SER A 112 -7.31 -9.18 -7.78
N ILE A 113 -7.53 -9.96 -6.71
CA ILE A 113 -8.88 -10.35 -6.27
C ILE A 113 -9.72 -9.12 -5.90
N ASN A 114 -9.16 -8.19 -5.12
CA ASN A 114 -9.89 -7.01 -4.67
C ASN A 114 -10.16 -6.03 -5.83
N SER A 115 -9.21 -5.86 -6.75
CA SER A 115 -9.39 -5.04 -7.94
C SER A 115 -10.48 -5.60 -8.85
N LEU A 116 -10.43 -6.90 -9.17
CA LEU A 116 -11.47 -7.56 -9.95
C LEU A 116 -12.85 -7.40 -9.32
N LYS A 117 -12.96 -7.63 -8.00
CA LYS A 117 -14.22 -7.42 -7.27
C LYS A 117 -14.74 -5.99 -7.40
N ARG A 118 -13.87 -4.97 -7.26
CA ARG A 118 -14.25 -3.55 -7.36
C ARG A 118 -14.62 -3.15 -8.80
N LEU A 119 -14.04 -3.81 -9.79
CA LEU A 119 -14.41 -3.68 -11.20
C LEU A 119 -15.68 -4.50 -11.55
N GLY A 120 -16.24 -5.27 -10.62
CA GLY A 120 -17.43 -6.10 -10.85
C GLY A 120 -17.14 -7.42 -11.57
N ALA A 121 -15.88 -7.84 -11.62
CA ALA A 121 -15.42 -9.07 -12.24
C ALA A 121 -15.01 -10.13 -11.20
N LYS A 122 -14.73 -11.34 -11.68
CA LYS A 122 -14.19 -12.47 -10.90
C LYS A 122 -12.86 -12.92 -11.50
N HIS A 123 -12.07 -13.61 -10.71
CA HIS A 123 -10.91 -14.36 -11.19
C HIS A 123 -11.36 -15.51 -12.11
N LEU A 124 -10.50 -15.93 -13.04
CA LEU A 124 -10.80 -16.97 -14.03
C LEU A 124 -10.68 -18.39 -13.46
N TYR A 125 -9.65 -18.62 -12.65
CA TYR A 125 -9.29 -19.93 -12.12
C TYR A 125 -9.53 -20.03 -10.62
N ARG A 126 -9.56 -21.25 -10.10
CA ARG A 126 -9.73 -21.54 -8.67
C ARG A 126 -8.55 -20.95 -7.87
N LEU A 127 -8.81 -20.55 -6.62
CA LEU A 127 -7.79 -19.96 -5.75
C LEU A 127 -6.90 -21.01 -5.05
N PRO A 128 -5.69 -20.64 -4.58
CA PRO A 128 -4.67 -21.59 -4.10
C PRO A 128 -5.13 -22.60 -3.04
N VAL A 129 -5.88 -22.18 -2.02
CA VAL A 129 -6.37 -23.09 -0.97
C VAL A 129 -7.31 -24.14 -1.56
N SER A 130 -8.16 -23.74 -2.49
CA SER A 130 -9.11 -24.66 -3.13
C SER A 130 -8.46 -25.64 -4.12
N LEU A 131 -7.21 -25.39 -4.49
CA LEU A 131 -6.36 -26.25 -5.32
C LEU A 131 -5.37 -27.09 -4.49
N ASN A 132 -5.36 -26.96 -3.16
CA ASN A 132 -4.39 -27.59 -2.26
C ASN A 132 -2.92 -27.27 -2.60
N VAL A 133 -2.66 -26.04 -3.04
CA VAL A 133 -1.29 -25.54 -3.34
C VAL A 133 -0.83 -24.44 -2.37
N ALA A 134 -1.58 -24.23 -1.29
CA ALA A 134 -1.16 -23.33 -0.22
C ALA A 134 0.06 -23.92 0.54
N PRO A 135 0.91 -23.08 1.16
CA PRO A 135 2.08 -23.53 1.89
C PRO A 135 1.74 -24.54 3.02
N ALA A 136 2.66 -25.46 3.29
CA ALA A 136 2.48 -26.52 4.30
C ALA A 136 2.15 -25.98 5.71
N TYR A 137 2.60 -24.77 6.06
CA TYR A 137 2.27 -24.17 7.35
C TYR A 137 0.76 -23.90 7.53
N THR A 138 -0.02 -23.92 6.45
CA THR A 138 -1.47 -23.67 6.47
C THR A 138 -2.30 -24.89 6.89
N GLU A 139 -1.68 -26.06 7.03
CA GLU A 139 -2.38 -27.33 7.29
C GLU A 139 -2.95 -27.41 8.73
N SER A 140 -2.29 -26.76 9.69
CA SER A 140 -2.68 -26.80 11.09
C SER A 140 -2.33 -25.53 11.85
N LEU A 141 -3.01 -25.30 12.97
CA LEU A 141 -2.74 -24.17 13.85
C LEU A 141 -1.34 -24.19 14.45
N GLU A 142 -0.83 -25.39 14.78
CA GLU A 142 0.52 -25.55 15.30
C GLU A 142 1.58 -25.21 14.25
N ALA A 143 1.35 -25.59 12.98
CA ALA A 143 2.27 -25.25 11.90
C ALA A 143 2.28 -23.73 11.62
N TYR A 144 1.11 -23.08 11.71
CA TYR A 144 1.00 -21.62 11.69
C TYR A 144 1.79 -20.96 12.82
N ARG A 145 1.62 -21.44 14.06
CA ARG A 145 2.34 -20.93 15.23
C ARG A 145 3.85 -21.03 15.04
N LYS A 146 4.36 -22.19 14.58
CA LYS A 146 5.78 -22.39 14.27
C LYS A 146 6.27 -21.42 13.19
N LYS A 147 5.47 -21.17 12.15
CA LYS A 147 5.81 -20.18 11.11
C LYS A 147 5.91 -18.77 11.71
N TRP A 148 4.96 -18.35 12.54
CA TRP A 148 5.00 -17.03 13.17
C TRP A 148 6.23 -16.85 14.05
N GLU A 149 6.51 -17.84 14.91
CA GLU A 149 7.68 -17.83 15.81
C GLU A 149 9.02 -17.85 15.05
N SER A 150 9.04 -18.34 13.81
CA SER A 150 10.25 -18.33 12.96
C SER A 150 10.56 -16.99 12.30
N ILE A 151 9.61 -16.04 12.30
CA ILE A 151 9.77 -14.76 11.61
C ILE A 151 10.62 -13.82 12.45
N ASP A 152 11.70 -13.33 11.84
CA ASP A 152 12.59 -12.36 12.44
C ASP A 152 11.96 -10.95 12.43
N LEU A 153 11.99 -10.27 13.58
CA LEU A 153 11.44 -8.92 13.77
C LEU A 153 12.51 -7.84 13.98
N ARG A 154 13.80 -8.14 13.76
CA ARG A 154 14.91 -7.17 13.84
C ARG A 154 14.73 -5.98 12.89
N ASN A 155 14.14 -6.23 11.72
CA ASN A 155 13.51 -5.18 10.92
C ASN A 155 11.99 -5.34 11.03
N SER A 156 11.38 -4.50 11.87
CA SER A 156 9.95 -4.60 12.15
C SER A 156 9.08 -4.48 10.91
N TRP A 157 9.46 -3.63 9.95
CA TRP A 157 8.71 -3.49 8.69
C TRP A 157 8.57 -4.83 7.98
N ARG A 158 9.69 -5.49 7.67
CA ARG A 158 9.67 -6.74 6.88
C ARG A 158 9.10 -7.90 7.68
N GLY A 159 9.49 -8.03 8.94
CA GLY A 159 9.02 -9.09 9.82
C GLY A 159 7.50 -9.04 10.03
N CYS A 160 6.96 -7.85 10.31
CA CYS A 160 5.51 -7.68 10.45
C CYS A 160 4.76 -7.84 9.13
N ASP A 161 5.38 -7.51 7.99
CA ASP A 161 4.78 -7.75 6.66
C ASP A 161 4.62 -9.24 6.38
N LEU A 162 5.62 -10.05 6.74
CA LEU A 162 5.54 -11.52 6.67
C LEU A 162 4.47 -12.08 7.61
N LEU A 163 4.41 -11.59 8.85
CA LEU A 163 3.38 -11.98 9.81
C LEU A 163 1.97 -11.69 9.26
N ALA A 164 1.72 -10.45 8.83
CA ALA A 164 0.44 -10.04 8.28
C ALA A 164 0.08 -10.83 7.00
N SER A 165 1.03 -11.00 6.09
CA SER A 165 0.82 -11.72 4.82
C SER A 165 0.45 -13.18 5.04
N SER A 166 1.04 -13.85 6.03
CA SER A 166 0.73 -15.26 6.36
C SER A 166 -0.77 -15.51 6.65
N THR A 167 -1.52 -14.46 7.04
CA THR A 167 -2.95 -14.54 7.35
C THR A 167 -3.85 -14.57 6.11
N VAL A 168 -3.30 -14.38 4.90
CA VAL A 168 -4.08 -14.36 3.65
C VAL A 168 -4.91 -15.63 3.44
N TYR A 169 -4.40 -16.77 3.90
CA TYR A 169 -5.07 -18.07 3.79
C TYR A 169 -6.11 -18.31 4.89
N ILE A 170 -6.01 -17.63 6.04
CA ILE A 170 -7.02 -17.75 7.12
C ILE A 170 -8.40 -17.39 6.58
N GLY A 171 -8.51 -16.31 5.79
CA GLY A 171 -9.78 -15.92 5.18
C GLY A 171 -10.28 -16.85 4.06
N GLN A 172 -9.48 -17.83 3.63
CA GLN A 172 -9.86 -18.87 2.68
C GLN A 172 -10.26 -20.18 3.39
N LEU A 173 -10.03 -20.30 4.70
CA LEU A 173 -10.48 -21.45 5.50
C LEU A 173 -12.01 -21.45 5.65
N PRO A 174 -12.64 -22.60 5.94
CA PRO A 174 -14.03 -22.66 6.37
C PRO A 174 -14.28 -21.76 7.59
N VAL A 175 -15.42 -21.07 7.61
CA VAL A 175 -15.76 -20.02 8.60
C VAL A 175 -15.64 -20.53 10.04
N GLU A 176 -16.05 -21.77 10.27
CA GLU A 176 -16.01 -22.44 11.57
C GLU A 176 -14.58 -22.65 12.10
N ARG A 177 -13.57 -22.69 11.22
CA ARG A 177 -12.16 -22.79 11.60
C ARG A 177 -11.50 -21.44 11.77
N GLN A 178 -11.95 -20.39 11.08
CA GLN A 178 -11.26 -19.10 11.08
C GLN A 178 -11.08 -18.53 12.50
N ALA A 179 -12.11 -18.62 13.35
CA ALA A 179 -12.12 -18.04 14.68
C ALA A 179 -10.95 -18.52 15.58
N SER A 180 -10.59 -19.81 15.51
CA SER A 180 -9.50 -20.35 16.33
C SER A 180 -8.12 -19.87 15.86
N TYR A 181 -7.90 -19.74 14.55
CA TYR A 181 -6.66 -19.21 13.99
C TYR A 181 -6.51 -17.71 14.26
N ILE A 182 -7.60 -16.95 14.12
CA ILE A 182 -7.63 -15.52 14.43
C ILE A 182 -7.26 -15.28 15.89
N LYS A 183 -7.91 -16.00 16.83
CA LYS A 183 -7.64 -15.87 18.25
C LYS A 183 -6.20 -16.24 18.62
N ALA A 184 -5.68 -17.32 18.04
CA ALA A 184 -4.31 -17.75 18.30
C ALA A 184 -3.27 -16.74 17.77
N PHE A 185 -3.53 -16.13 16.62
CA PHE A 185 -2.66 -15.09 16.08
C PHE A 185 -2.72 -13.81 16.92
N GLU A 186 -3.92 -13.40 17.32
CA GLU A 186 -4.11 -12.27 18.24
C GLU A 186 -3.34 -12.48 19.56
N GLN A 187 -3.43 -13.68 20.15
CA GLN A 187 -2.67 -14.04 21.36
C GLN A 187 -1.16 -13.97 21.12
N TYR A 188 -0.68 -14.56 20.03
CA TYR A 188 0.73 -14.49 19.67
C TYR A 188 1.21 -13.03 19.53
N LEU A 189 0.47 -12.18 18.80
CA LEU A 189 0.81 -10.77 18.65
C LEU A 189 0.84 -10.04 20.00
N ALA A 190 -0.09 -10.33 20.91
CA ALA A 190 -0.11 -9.75 22.25
C ALA A 190 1.08 -10.18 23.11
N GLU A 191 1.57 -11.42 22.95
CA GLU A 191 2.76 -11.93 23.66
C GLU A 191 4.05 -11.18 23.27
N ILE A 192 4.17 -10.76 22.01
CA ILE A 192 5.39 -10.16 21.46
C ILE A 192 5.34 -8.62 21.32
N GLN A 193 4.22 -7.99 21.68
CA GLN A 193 4.11 -6.53 21.65
C GLN A 193 4.94 -5.90 22.78
N ASP A 194 5.70 -4.85 22.45
CA ASP A 194 6.41 -4.06 23.45
C ASP A 194 5.39 -3.30 24.33
N LYS A 195 5.44 -3.51 25.65
CA LYS A 195 4.50 -2.93 26.61
C LYS A 195 4.76 -1.45 26.91
N GLU A 196 5.97 -0.97 26.66
CA GLU A 196 6.35 0.42 26.89
C GLU A 196 5.95 1.31 25.72
N THR A 197 6.23 0.85 24.50
CA THR A 197 5.99 1.61 23.26
C THR A 197 4.68 1.25 22.57
N GLY A 198 4.11 0.07 22.83
CA GLY A 198 2.97 -0.48 22.09
C GLY A 198 3.33 -0.94 20.67
N LEU A 199 4.59 -0.90 20.27
CA LEU A 199 5.02 -1.27 18.92
C LEU A 199 5.48 -2.73 18.86
N TRP A 200 5.59 -3.27 17.65
CA TRP A 200 6.17 -4.59 17.40
C TRP A 200 7.57 -4.49 16.79
N GLY A 201 8.43 -5.45 17.12
CA GLY A 201 9.77 -5.59 16.54
C GLY A 201 10.74 -4.46 16.88
N GLU A 202 11.85 -4.45 16.14
CA GLU A 202 13.00 -3.55 16.34
C GLU A 202 13.21 -2.61 15.13
N GLY A 203 14.23 -1.76 15.21
CA GLY A 203 14.55 -0.70 14.25
C GLY A 203 14.28 0.70 14.80
N SER A 204 14.41 1.72 13.94
CA SER A 204 13.99 3.10 14.28
C SER A 204 12.50 3.18 14.61
N LEU A 205 12.03 4.29 15.18
CA LEU A 205 10.60 4.45 15.46
C LEU A 205 9.79 4.37 14.17
N TYR A 206 10.24 4.97 13.06
CA TYR A 206 9.54 4.82 11.78
C TYR A 206 9.47 3.36 11.30
N VAL A 207 10.53 2.56 11.46
CA VAL A 207 10.52 1.14 11.08
C VAL A 207 9.53 0.36 11.95
N ARG A 208 9.55 0.58 13.27
CA ARG A 208 8.65 -0.09 14.24
C ARG A 208 7.18 0.33 14.08
N ILE A 209 6.92 1.62 13.83
CA ILE A 209 5.58 2.13 13.50
C ILE A 209 5.11 1.54 12.17
N SER A 210 5.99 1.41 11.19
CA SER A 210 5.61 0.81 9.91
C SER A 210 5.31 -0.69 10.01
N GLY A 211 6.04 -1.44 10.85
CA GLY A 211 5.70 -2.83 11.15
C GLY A 211 4.38 -2.95 11.91
N THR A 212 4.16 -2.09 12.91
CA THR A 212 2.87 -1.97 13.63
C THR A 212 1.72 -1.65 12.66
N PHE A 213 1.96 -0.77 11.69
CA PHE A 213 1.05 -0.50 10.60
C PHE A 213 0.78 -1.78 9.77
N LYS A 214 1.75 -2.65 9.47
CA LYS A 214 1.43 -3.90 8.77
C LYS A 214 0.45 -4.78 9.56
N LEU A 215 0.66 -4.90 10.87
CA LEU A 215 -0.21 -5.70 11.74
C LEU A 215 -1.60 -5.08 11.92
N HIS A 216 -1.75 -3.76 11.79
CA HIS A 216 -3.08 -3.12 11.82
C HIS A 216 -4.03 -3.69 10.77
N THR A 217 -3.51 -4.17 9.63
CA THR A 217 -4.33 -4.75 8.57
C THR A 217 -5.05 -6.02 9.03
N PHE A 218 -4.42 -6.82 9.90
CA PHE A 218 -5.03 -7.99 10.53
C PHE A 218 -6.17 -7.56 11.47
N TYR A 219 -5.88 -6.64 12.41
CA TYR A 219 -6.87 -6.12 13.36
C TYR A 219 -8.08 -5.50 12.64
N ARG A 220 -7.84 -4.68 11.61
CA ARG A 220 -8.91 -4.08 10.79
C ARG A 220 -9.73 -5.14 10.06
N ARG A 221 -9.07 -6.11 9.41
CA ARG A 221 -9.73 -7.16 8.63
C ARG A 221 -10.69 -8.00 9.46
N PHE A 222 -10.30 -8.35 10.69
CA PHE A 222 -11.08 -9.19 11.58
C PHE A 222 -11.87 -8.40 12.63
N GLN A 223 -11.89 -7.06 12.53
CA GLN A 223 -12.63 -6.16 13.42
C GLN A 223 -12.26 -6.33 14.90
N ILE A 224 -10.97 -6.53 15.17
CA ILE A 224 -10.41 -6.69 16.52
C ILE A 224 -9.83 -5.35 16.97
N PRO A 225 -10.12 -4.88 18.21
CA PRO A 225 -9.45 -3.72 18.77
C PRO A 225 -7.94 -3.94 18.87
N MET A 226 -7.15 -3.00 18.38
CA MET A 226 -5.70 -3.06 18.54
C MET A 226 -5.32 -2.79 20.00
N PRO A 227 -4.39 -3.57 20.60
CA PRO A 227 -3.95 -3.38 21.98
C PRO A 227 -3.02 -2.17 22.14
N ASN A 228 -2.94 -1.62 23.36
CA ASN A 228 -2.00 -0.56 23.77
C ASN A 228 -2.05 0.71 22.90
N GLN A 229 -3.24 1.11 22.45
CA GLN A 229 -3.46 2.25 21.54
C GLN A 229 -2.82 3.55 22.02
N ASP A 230 -2.94 3.86 23.32
CA ASP A 230 -2.33 5.07 23.90
C ASP A 230 -0.80 5.06 23.77
N LYS A 231 -0.16 3.90 23.91
CA LYS A 231 1.31 3.77 23.76
C LYS A 231 1.73 3.93 22.30
N ILE A 232 0.97 3.33 21.38
CA ILE A 232 1.18 3.49 19.94
C ILE A 232 1.06 4.97 19.56
N TYR A 233 0.05 5.66 20.06
CA TYR A 233 -0.16 7.10 19.84
C TYR A 233 1.03 7.93 20.33
N GLN A 234 1.49 7.70 21.56
CA GLN A 234 2.65 8.41 22.11
C GLN A 234 3.91 8.14 21.28
N SER A 235 4.15 6.90 20.87
CA SER A 235 5.28 6.54 20.01
C SER A 235 5.22 7.23 18.64
N ILE A 236 4.02 7.37 18.05
CA ILE A 236 3.82 8.14 16.82
C ILE A 236 4.21 9.60 17.01
N LEU A 237 3.75 10.27 18.08
CA LEU A 237 4.12 11.66 18.34
C LEU A 237 5.62 11.83 18.57
N THR A 238 6.24 10.94 19.36
CA THR A 238 7.68 10.95 19.57
C THR A 238 8.43 10.81 18.24
N CYS A 239 8.00 9.91 17.37
CA CYS A 239 8.61 9.71 16.06
C CYS A 239 8.48 10.97 15.19
N LEU A 240 7.27 11.51 15.01
CA LEU A 240 7.02 12.69 14.18
C LEU A 240 7.84 13.91 14.63
N ARG A 241 8.09 14.05 15.93
CA ARG A 241 8.85 15.17 16.52
C ARG A 241 10.36 15.03 16.42
N ASN A 242 10.89 13.80 16.37
CA ASN A 242 12.32 13.54 16.59
C ASN A 242 13.03 12.80 15.45
N GLU A 243 12.30 12.17 14.52
CA GLU A 243 12.88 11.46 13.38
C GLU A 243 12.54 12.13 12.04
N GLU A 244 13.47 12.09 11.09
CA GLU A 244 13.23 12.60 9.74
C GLU A 244 12.54 11.55 8.85
N ALA A 245 11.40 11.94 8.26
CA ALA A 245 10.72 11.11 7.27
C ALA A 245 11.39 11.25 5.89
N VAL A 246 12.26 10.29 5.55
CA VAL A 246 12.95 10.21 4.24
C VAL A 246 12.20 9.35 3.21
N ASP A 247 11.04 8.80 3.61
CA ASP A 247 10.25 7.80 2.89
C ASP A 247 8.76 8.15 2.97
N MET A 248 8.04 8.05 1.85
CA MET A 248 6.57 8.22 1.84
C MET A 248 5.86 7.27 2.81
N CYS A 249 6.34 6.04 2.99
CA CYS A 249 5.80 5.11 3.99
C CYS A 249 5.97 5.64 5.42
N TYR A 250 7.06 6.35 5.73
CA TYR A 250 7.30 6.94 7.04
C TYR A 250 6.31 8.07 7.34
N ILE A 251 5.80 8.74 6.31
CA ILE A 251 4.74 9.73 6.45
C ILE A 251 3.37 9.05 6.56
N ARG A 252 3.08 8.12 5.63
CA ARG A 252 1.74 7.55 5.52
C ARG A 252 1.36 6.64 6.68
N ASN A 253 2.28 5.80 7.14
CA ASN A 253 1.99 4.75 8.12
C ASN A 253 1.54 5.32 9.49
N PRO A 254 2.21 6.35 10.06
CA PRO A 254 1.72 7.00 11.27
C PRO A 254 0.32 7.58 11.11
N ILE A 255 0.03 8.27 9.99
CA ILE A 255 -1.25 8.94 9.78
C ILE A 255 -2.40 7.93 9.60
N ASP A 256 -2.17 6.82 8.89
CA ASP A 256 -3.19 5.77 8.77
C ASP A 256 -3.44 5.07 10.11
N LEU A 257 -2.40 4.88 10.93
CA LEU A 257 -2.54 4.36 12.29
C LEU A 257 -3.35 5.32 13.17
N LEU A 258 -3.05 6.61 13.18
CA LEU A 258 -3.82 7.60 13.96
C LEU A 258 -5.31 7.58 13.58
N SER A 259 -5.61 7.53 12.28
CA SER A 259 -6.99 7.42 11.78
C SER A 259 -7.67 6.11 12.18
N PHE A 260 -6.91 5.01 12.25
CA PHE A 260 -7.42 3.71 12.70
C PHE A 260 -7.68 3.66 14.20
N LEU A 261 -6.79 4.21 15.03
CA LEU A 261 -6.92 4.23 16.49
C LEU A 261 -8.11 5.09 16.94
N ALA A 262 -8.51 6.08 16.14
CA ALA A 262 -9.68 6.93 16.39
C ALA A 262 -9.70 7.57 17.79
N LEU A 263 -8.52 7.95 18.28
CA LEU A 263 -8.34 8.57 19.59
C LEU A 263 -8.73 10.05 19.55
N ALA A 264 -9.11 10.60 20.71
CA ALA A 264 -9.29 12.04 20.86
C ALA A 264 -7.93 12.74 20.90
N ILE A 265 -7.55 13.37 19.80
CA ILE A 265 -6.26 14.09 19.66
C ILE A 265 -6.48 15.57 20.02
N PRO A 266 -5.74 16.15 20.98
CA PRO A 266 -5.81 17.57 21.29
C PRO A 266 -5.56 18.48 20.08
N GLU A 267 -6.22 19.63 20.01
CA GLU A 267 -6.13 20.54 18.85
C GLU A 267 -4.69 20.93 18.49
N HIS A 268 -3.87 21.26 19.49
CA HIS A 268 -2.47 21.62 19.27
C HIS A 268 -1.65 20.48 18.66
N GLU A 269 -1.91 19.22 19.04
CA GLU A 269 -1.26 18.05 18.46
C GLU A 269 -1.82 17.74 17.06
N ARG A 270 -3.13 17.90 16.83
CA ARG A 270 -3.70 17.79 15.46
C ARG A 270 -3.04 18.77 14.49
N LYS A 271 -2.84 20.01 14.95
CA LYS A 271 -2.16 21.05 14.17
C LYS A 271 -0.71 20.67 13.88
N GLU A 272 0.04 20.27 14.90
CA GLU A 272 1.44 19.85 14.76
C GLU A 272 1.58 18.65 13.79
N ILE A 273 0.77 17.61 13.96
CA ILE A 273 0.75 16.42 13.09
C ILE A 273 0.47 16.82 11.64
N THR A 274 -0.52 17.69 11.42
CA THR A 274 -0.90 18.18 10.08
C THR A 274 0.25 18.94 9.42
N GLU A 275 0.87 19.88 10.14
CA GLU A 275 1.98 20.70 9.63
C GLU A 275 3.22 19.85 9.30
N ILE A 276 3.59 18.90 10.17
CA ILE A 276 4.70 17.97 9.93
C ILE A 276 4.41 17.12 8.70
N THR A 277 3.19 16.58 8.59
CA THR A 277 2.79 15.71 7.48
C THR A 277 2.84 16.44 6.15
N ILE A 278 2.24 17.63 6.04
CA ILE A 278 2.23 18.42 4.79
C ILE A 278 3.66 18.76 4.38
N ARG A 279 4.49 19.21 5.33
CA ARG A 279 5.89 19.55 5.07
C ARG A 279 6.67 18.36 4.53
N ASN A 280 6.49 17.17 5.10
CA ASN A 280 7.19 15.98 4.66
C ASN A 280 6.71 15.50 3.28
N ILE A 281 5.40 15.55 2.98
CA ILE A 281 4.88 15.19 1.65
C ILE A 281 5.43 16.13 0.58
N ALA A 282 5.51 17.43 0.88
CA ALA A 282 6.01 18.43 -0.07
C ALA A 282 7.44 18.13 -0.55
N LYS A 283 8.31 17.58 0.32
CA LYS A 283 9.67 17.17 -0.04
C LYS A 283 9.72 16.02 -1.07
N LEU A 284 8.66 15.19 -1.10
CA LEU A 284 8.55 14.02 -1.97
C LEU A 284 7.78 14.31 -3.27
N LYS A 285 7.20 15.51 -3.41
CA LYS A 285 6.57 15.93 -4.66
C LYS A 285 7.62 16.05 -5.77
N ARG A 286 7.23 15.68 -6.99
CA ARG A 286 8.08 15.75 -8.19
C ARG A 286 7.49 16.66 -9.25
N GLU A 287 8.36 17.23 -10.08
CA GLU A 287 7.96 18.13 -11.19
C GLU A 287 7.11 17.42 -12.23
N ASP A 288 7.22 16.10 -12.31
CA ASP A 288 6.49 15.27 -13.25
C ASP A 288 5.00 15.11 -12.93
N GLY A 289 4.52 15.59 -11.78
CA GLY A 289 3.13 15.45 -11.35
C GLY A 289 2.93 14.39 -10.28
N GLY A 290 3.81 13.38 -10.19
CA GLY A 290 3.76 12.34 -9.17
C GLY A 290 4.44 12.70 -7.85
N PHE A 291 4.48 11.72 -6.96
CA PHE A 291 5.27 11.73 -5.72
C PHE A 291 6.27 10.59 -5.74
N SER A 292 7.45 10.82 -5.18
CA SER A 292 8.52 9.84 -5.06
C SER A 292 8.47 9.15 -3.70
N ARG A 293 8.84 7.89 -3.66
CA ARG A 293 8.92 7.12 -2.41
C ARG A 293 10.05 7.66 -1.53
N GLU A 294 11.21 8.04 -2.07
CA GLU A 294 12.35 8.58 -1.30
C GLU A 294 12.69 10.01 -1.69
N LEU A 295 13.41 10.70 -0.81
CA LEU A 295 13.85 12.09 -1.04
C LEU A 295 14.68 12.24 -2.31
N ASP A 296 15.57 11.29 -2.60
CA ASP A 296 16.53 11.42 -3.71
C ASP A 296 16.13 10.64 -4.96
N HIS A 297 15.20 9.70 -4.86
CA HIS A 297 14.77 8.86 -5.97
C HIS A 297 13.51 8.05 -5.65
N SER A 298 12.84 7.58 -6.70
CA SER A 298 11.94 6.44 -6.60
C SER A 298 12.76 5.15 -6.60
N PRO A 299 12.47 4.12 -5.79
CA PRO A 299 13.27 2.91 -5.73
C PRO A 299 13.09 2.06 -6.98
N LYS A 300 14.20 1.45 -7.47
CA LYS A 300 14.15 0.48 -8.58
C LYS A 300 13.25 -0.71 -8.29
N ALA A 301 13.39 -1.25 -7.07
CA ALA A 301 12.75 -2.48 -6.62
C ALA A 301 12.04 -2.25 -5.27
N PRO A 302 10.77 -1.83 -5.28
CA PRO A 302 10.04 -1.47 -4.06
C PRO A 302 9.88 -2.62 -3.06
N ASN A 303 10.00 -3.88 -3.50
CA ASN A 303 9.88 -5.06 -2.63
C ASN A 303 11.00 -5.19 -1.60
N VAL A 304 12.17 -4.61 -1.86
CA VAL A 304 13.33 -4.64 -0.96
C VAL A 304 13.74 -3.26 -0.44
N ALA A 305 13.13 -2.19 -0.96
CA ALA A 305 13.57 -0.83 -0.70
C ALA A 305 13.43 -0.40 0.77
N GLN A 306 12.75 -1.16 1.63
CA GLN A 306 12.41 -0.72 2.99
C GLN A 306 13.45 -1.13 4.04
N VAL A 307 14.45 -1.91 3.64
CA VAL A 307 15.67 -2.10 4.41
C VAL A 307 16.68 -1.07 3.92
N LYS A 308 17.06 -0.13 4.78
CA LYS A 308 17.81 1.08 4.42
C LYS A 308 19.24 1.08 4.91
N GLY A 309 20.16 1.65 4.14
CA GLY A 309 21.52 1.96 4.59
C GLY A 309 22.27 0.74 5.13
N ASP A 310 22.63 0.80 6.42
CA ASP A 310 23.30 -0.24 7.19
C ASP A 310 22.35 -1.24 7.87
N GLU A 311 21.04 -1.10 7.69
CA GLU A 311 20.05 -2.07 8.14
C GLU A 311 20.26 -3.42 7.46
N TYR A 312 19.94 -4.49 8.19
CA TYR A 312 20.07 -5.86 7.72
C TYR A 312 18.82 -6.67 8.06
N TYR A 313 18.38 -7.49 7.10
CA TYR A 313 17.39 -8.51 7.34
C TYR A 313 17.86 -9.83 6.73
N PRO A 314 17.91 -10.94 7.51
CA PRO A 314 18.61 -12.15 7.11
C PRO A 314 18.00 -12.87 5.91
N ASN A 315 16.69 -12.69 5.69
CA ASN A 315 15.94 -13.38 4.64
C ASN A 315 15.37 -12.38 3.62
N MET A 316 16.17 -11.39 3.21
CA MET A 316 15.74 -10.47 2.16
C MET A 316 15.53 -11.22 0.84
N PRO A 317 14.38 -11.02 0.17
CA PRO A 317 14.15 -11.60 -1.14
C PRO A 317 15.04 -10.93 -2.18
N LYS A 318 15.15 -11.55 -3.36
CA LYS A 318 15.81 -10.91 -4.50
C LYS A 318 15.04 -9.66 -4.92
N PRO A 319 15.73 -8.57 -5.30
CA PRO A 319 15.06 -7.37 -5.83
C PRO A 319 14.28 -7.72 -7.10
N VAL A 320 13.07 -7.14 -7.23
CA VAL A 320 12.27 -7.18 -8.45
C VAL A 320 12.20 -5.74 -8.99
N PRO A 321 13.07 -5.38 -9.95
CA PRO A 321 13.07 -4.03 -10.49
C PRO A 321 11.84 -3.80 -11.36
N ILE A 322 11.14 -2.69 -11.11
CA ILE A 322 9.99 -2.23 -11.89
C ILE A 322 10.14 -0.77 -12.35
N GLY A 323 11.34 -0.19 -12.18
CA GLY A 323 11.71 1.13 -12.71
C GLY A 323 13.22 1.40 -12.64
N LEU A 324 13.67 2.51 -13.24
CA LEU A 324 15.09 2.86 -13.35
C LEU A 324 15.68 3.52 -12.11
N GLY A 325 14.86 3.84 -11.12
CA GLY A 325 15.35 4.36 -9.85
C GLY A 325 15.74 5.84 -9.89
N LEU A 326 15.03 6.65 -10.67
CA LEU A 326 15.39 8.05 -10.93
C LEU A 326 14.72 9.01 -9.95
N TYR A 327 15.10 10.29 -10.02
CA TYR A 327 14.41 11.39 -9.35
C TYR A 327 13.09 11.70 -10.08
N GLU A 328 12.07 10.89 -9.83
CA GLU A 328 10.77 10.94 -10.49
C GLU A 328 9.67 10.48 -9.54
N GLY A 329 8.41 10.68 -9.91
CA GLY A 329 7.27 10.15 -9.18
C GLY A 329 7.05 8.66 -9.48
N ASP A 330 6.52 7.94 -8.50
CA ASP A 330 6.15 6.55 -8.62
C ASP A 330 4.73 6.25 -8.09
N MET A 331 4.16 5.14 -8.55
CA MET A 331 2.78 4.74 -8.29
C MET A 331 2.54 4.45 -6.82
N ASN A 332 3.53 3.90 -6.12
CA ASN A 332 3.42 3.54 -4.73
C ASN A 332 3.33 4.79 -3.86
N ALA A 333 4.27 5.73 -4.02
CA ALA A 333 4.25 6.96 -3.27
C ALA A 333 3.08 7.88 -3.64
N THR A 334 2.74 7.96 -4.92
CA THR A 334 1.58 8.76 -5.39
C THR A 334 0.28 8.22 -4.81
N THR A 335 0.10 6.89 -4.77
CA THR A 335 -1.06 6.27 -4.12
C THR A 335 -1.07 6.50 -2.62
N GLN A 336 0.08 6.52 -1.97
CA GLN A 336 0.18 6.82 -0.54
C GLN A 336 -0.17 8.28 -0.24
N ALA A 337 0.29 9.23 -1.06
CA ALA A 337 -0.06 10.65 -0.93
C ALA A 337 -1.58 10.85 -0.94
N THR A 338 -2.29 10.30 -1.93
CA THR A 338 -3.77 10.41 -2.00
C THR A 338 -4.48 9.85 -0.75
N LEU A 339 -3.92 8.80 -0.13
CA LEU A 339 -4.45 8.29 1.13
C LEU A 339 -4.17 9.25 2.29
N ILE A 340 -2.94 9.79 2.39
CA ILE A 340 -2.61 10.76 3.43
C ILE A 340 -3.56 11.97 3.35
N ARG A 341 -3.86 12.46 2.14
CA ARG A 341 -4.85 13.53 1.96
C ARG A 341 -6.17 13.20 2.63
N ILE A 342 -6.79 12.07 2.27
CA ILE A 342 -8.06 11.65 2.86
C ILE A 342 -7.96 11.53 4.38
N GLN A 343 -6.86 10.98 4.90
CA GLN A 343 -6.70 10.82 6.34
C GLN A 343 -6.51 12.14 7.08
N LEU A 344 -5.83 13.13 6.50
CA LEU A 344 -5.73 14.47 7.10
C LEU A 344 -7.06 15.20 7.10
N TYR A 345 -7.84 15.12 6.02
CA TYR A 345 -9.21 15.64 5.99
C TYR A 345 -10.07 15.01 7.10
N ARG A 346 -10.02 13.68 7.23
CA ARG A 346 -10.72 12.95 8.29
C ARG A 346 -10.24 13.33 9.70
N LEU A 347 -8.93 13.47 9.89
CA LEU A 347 -8.33 13.87 11.17
C LEU A 347 -8.82 15.25 11.64
N LEU A 348 -9.11 16.14 10.69
CA LEU A 348 -9.61 17.49 10.91
C LEU A 348 -11.14 17.59 10.78
N GLU A 349 -11.83 16.45 10.69
CA GLU A 349 -13.29 16.37 10.58
C GLU A 349 -13.85 17.22 9.42
N CYS A 350 -13.10 17.28 8.32
CA CYS A 350 -13.45 18.00 7.09
C CYS A 350 -13.69 17.01 5.95
N GLU A 351 -14.58 17.36 5.02
CA GLU A 351 -14.74 16.63 3.77
C GLU A 351 -13.77 17.16 2.70
N PRO A 352 -13.09 16.29 1.93
CA PRO A 352 -12.22 16.72 0.86
C PRO A 352 -12.99 17.24 -0.34
N ASP A 353 -12.60 18.42 -0.84
CA ASP A 353 -13.04 18.89 -2.15
C ASP A 353 -12.52 17.97 -3.26
N SER A 354 -13.23 17.93 -4.39
CA SER A 354 -12.74 17.22 -5.57
C SER A 354 -11.54 17.96 -6.17
N LEU A 355 -10.47 17.21 -6.45
CA LEU A 355 -9.28 17.77 -7.11
C LEU A 355 -9.45 17.89 -8.63
N ILE A 356 -10.40 17.15 -9.22
CA ILE A 356 -10.67 17.16 -10.65
C ILE A 356 -12.13 16.77 -10.93
N ASP A 357 -12.70 17.29 -12.01
CA ASP A 357 -14.00 16.84 -12.50
C ASP A 357 -13.87 15.48 -13.23
N PRO A 358 -14.66 14.45 -12.87
CA PRO A 358 -14.57 13.13 -13.49
C PRO A 358 -14.82 13.11 -14.99
N GLU A 359 -15.77 13.91 -15.49
CA GLU A 359 -16.06 13.95 -16.93
C GLU A 359 -14.92 14.61 -17.70
N HIS A 360 -14.37 15.70 -17.16
CA HIS A 360 -13.20 16.36 -17.70
C HIS A 360 -12.00 15.41 -17.78
N PHE A 361 -11.73 14.68 -16.69
CA PHE A 361 -10.64 13.71 -16.62
C PHE A 361 -10.73 12.65 -17.72
N TRP A 362 -11.87 11.94 -17.82
CA TRP A 362 -12.03 10.87 -18.81
C TRP A 362 -12.11 11.37 -20.25
N ARG A 363 -12.64 12.58 -20.47
CA ARG A 363 -12.63 13.20 -21.81
C ARG A 363 -11.22 13.53 -22.27
N LYS A 364 -10.40 14.14 -21.40
CA LYS A 364 -9.00 14.45 -21.71
C LYS A 364 -8.23 13.18 -22.04
N TRP A 365 -8.36 12.16 -21.19
CA TRP A 365 -7.65 10.91 -21.36
C TRP A 365 -8.04 10.16 -22.64
N ARG A 366 -9.32 10.15 -23.00
CA ARG A 366 -9.77 9.54 -24.27
C ARG A 366 -9.09 10.16 -25.49
N LEU A 367 -9.01 11.49 -25.54
CA LEU A 367 -8.36 12.21 -26.64
C LEU A 367 -6.87 11.87 -26.72
N GLU A 368 -6.20 11.68 -25.58
CA GLU A 368 -4.79 11.29 -25.53
C GLU A 368 -4.57 9.84 -25.99
N LEU A 369 -5.50 8.93 -25.68
CA LEU A 369 -5.44 7.55 -26.15
C LEU A 369 -5.63 7.47 -27.67
N GLU A 370 -6.61 8.19 -28.22
CA GLU A 370 -6.86 8.26 -29.67
C GLU A 370 -5.66 8.83 -30.44
N GLN A 371 -4.87 9.73 -29.83
CA GLN A 371 -3.66 10.28 -30.44
C GLN A 371 -2.45 9.33 -30.41
N LYS A 372 -2.41 8.37 -29.49
CA LYS A 372 -1.32 7.37 -29.40
C LYS A 372 -1.51 6.19 -30.35
N GLU A 373 -2.72 5.99 -30.89
CA GLU A 373 -3.04 4.92 -31.83
C GLU A 373 -2.81 5.31 -33.31
N VAL A 374 -2.45 6.57 -33.59
CA VAL A 374 -2.09 7.12 -34.92
C VAL A 374 -0.58 7.24 -35.02
#